data_AF-A0A1Q6PX74-F1
#
_entry.id   AF-A0A1Q6PX74-F1
#
_cell.length_a   1.000
_cell.length_b   1.000
_cell.length_c   1.000
_cell.angle_alpha   90.00
_cell.angle_beta   90.00
_cell.angle_gamma   90.00
#
_symmetry.space_group_name_H-M   'P 1'
#
loop_
_entity.id
_entity.type
_entity.pdbx_description
1 polymer ?
#
loop_
_entity_poly.entity_id
_entity_poly.type
_entity_poly.pdbx_seq_one_letter_code
_entity_poly.pdbx_strand_id
1 'polypeptide(L)'
;MHMAQNAFARCAEKVNTRKNLTLNRQAVGEVVSYCTMIAANDTLDFNRDKQERLCTEMNHRAEVYTVEMSAYGQPKAREKLRERTAPMLDKPFVLPAGQYPRKQREKDALAERRAAGDLVIRFFIEALDSMGYDRAQINSTVEEARKNYEQFLEWAKDGEYVAYTKLGRCVAQMTGGSTEVARVPGAGPIFSTEF
;
A
#
# COMPACT_ATOMS: atom_id res chain seq x y z
N MET A 1 -20.91 19.45 13.91
CA MET A 1 -19.62 18.74 14.06
C MET A 1 -19.31 18.05 12.74
N HIS A 2 -18.49 18.64 11.88
CA HIS A 2 -18.22 18.10 10.56
C HIS A 2 -16.73 18.22 10.21
N MET A 3 -16.19 17.10 9.73
CA MET A 3 -15.06 17.01 8.79
C MET A 3 -13.67 17.39 9.32
N ALA A 4 -13.18 16.70 10.35
CA ALA A 4 -11.76 16.39 10.43
C ALA A 4 -11.53 15.02 9.78
N GLN A 5 -11.71 14.93 8.45
CA GLN A 5 -11.29 13.75 7.70
C GLN A 5 -9.77 13.61 7.87
N ASN A 6 -9.35 12.51 8.49
CA ASN A 6 -7.97 12.23 8.83
C ASN A 6 -7.08 12.39 7.57
N ALA A 7 -5.97 13.13 7.68
CA ALA A 7 -5.03 13.35 6.58
C ALA A 7 -4.55 12.01 5.96
N PHE A 8 -4.52 10.96 6.78
CA PHE A 8 -4.24 9.57 6.43
C PHE A 8 -5.25 8.96 5.46
N ALA A 9 -6.55 9.09 5.74
CA ALA A 9 -7.61 8.60 4.86
C ALA A 9 -7.57 9.36 3.52
N ARG A 10 -7.37 10.69 3.56
CA ARG A 10 -7.20 11.51 2.35
C ARG A 10 -5.94 11.14 1.56
N CYS A 11 -4.88 10.72 2.22
CA CYS A 11 -3.64 10.32 1.57
C CYS A 11 -3.78 8.97 0.85
N ALA A 12 -4.33 7.96 1.51
CA ALA A 12 -4.66 6.68 0.89
C ALA A 12 -5.64 6.84 -0.28
N GLU A 13 -6.63 7.74 -0.13
CA GLU A 13 -7.56 8.09 -1.20
C GLU A 13 -6.86 8.80 -2.37
N LYS A 14 -6.01 9.81 -2.10
CA LYS A 14 -5.27 10.56 -3.13
C LYS A 14 -4.32 9.70 -3.96
N VAL A 15 -3.58 8.78 -3.32
CA VAL A 15 -2.68 7.83 -4.01
C VAL A 15 -3.47 6.98 -5.02
N ASN A 16 -4.77 6.74 -4.77
CA ASN A 16 -5.61 5.84 -5.54
C ASN A 16 -6.55 6.51 -6.56
N THR A 17 -6.65 7.86 -6.63
CA THR A 17 -7.74 8.57 -7.37
C THR A 17 -7.66 8.59 -8.91
N ARG A 18 -6.72 7.92 -9.59
CA ARG A 18 -6.67 7.91 -11.08
C ARG A 18 -7.40 6.69 -11.71
N LYS A 19 -8.56 7.01 -12.30
CA LYS A 19 -9.68 6.25 -12.92
C LYS A 19 -9.43 5.06 -13.89
N ASN A 20 -8.33 4.30 -13.83
CA ASN A 20 -8.14 3.15 -14.75
C ASN A 20 -7.53 1.89 -14.09
N LEU A 21 -7.92 1.58 -12.85
CA LEU A 21 -7.50 0.36 -12.15
C LEU A 21 -8.74 -0.50 -11.85
N THR A 22 -8.64 -1.82 -12.03
CA THR A 22 -9.70 -2.75 -11.59
C THR A 22 -9.90 -2.58 -10.07
N LEU A 23 -11.14 -2.72 -9.59
CA LEU A 23 -11.50 -2.51 -8.17
C LEU A 23 -10.59 -3.30 -7.20
N ASN A 24 -10.14 -4.49 -7.60
CA ASN A 24 -9.19 -5.30 -6.85
C ASN A 24 -7.82 -4.65 -6.68
N ARG A 25 -7.29 -4.02 -7.74
CA ARG A 25 -5.99 -3.32 -7.67
C ARG A 25 -6.09 -2.08 -6.79
N GLN A 26 -7.22 -1.38 -6.83
CA GLN A 26 -7.47 -0.23 -5.97
C GLN A 26 -7.53 -0.63 -4.49
N ALA A 27 -8.31 -1.66 -4.16
CA ALA A 27 -8.42 -2.15 -2.78
C ALA A 27 -7.07 -2.64 -2.22
N VAL A 28 -6.27 -3.34 -3.03
CA VAL A 28 -4.92 -3.77 -2.63
C VAL A 28 -3.99 -2.59 -2.47
N GLY A 29 -4.03 -1.63 -3.40
CA GLY A 29 -3.24 -0.41 -3.30
C GLY A 29 -3.50 0.31 -1.98
N GLU A 30 -4.76 0.51 -1.63
CA GLU A 30 -5.19 1.12 -0.37
C GLU A 30 -4.67 0.37 0.87
N VAL A 31 -4.89 -0.94 0.95
CA VAL A 31 -4.43 -1.74 2.10
C VAL A 31 -2.90 -1.65 2.24
N VAL A 32 -2.16 -1.79 1.13
CA VAL A 32 -0.68 -1.71 1.16
C VAL A 32 -0.22 -0.31 1.57
N SER A 33 -0.91 0.76 1.13
CA SER A 33 -0.61 2.13 1.58
C SER A 33 -0.79 2.29 3.10
N TYR A 34 -1.83 1.73 3.69
CA TYR A 34 -1.96 1.75 5.15
C TYR A 34 -0.84 0.94 5.84
N CYS A 35 -0.49 -0.23 5.31
CA CYS A 35 0.61 -1.03 5.84
C CYS A 35 1.96 -0.28 5.82
N THR A 36 2.24 0.50 4.78
CA THR A 36 3.47 1.31 4.70
C THR A 36 3.47 2.47 5.69
N MET A 37 2.32 3.11 5.92
CA MET A 37 2.20 4.21 6.88
C MET A 37 2.36 3.74 8.33
N ILE A 38 1.73 2.62 8.67
CA ILE A 38 1.89 1.95 9.97
C ILE A 38 3.36 1.54 10.15
N ALA A 39 3.96 0.92 9.12
CA ALA A 39 5.37 0.55 9.18
C ALA A 39 6.29 1.75 9.45
N ALA A 40 6.11 2.86 8.72
CA ALA A 40 6.91 4.06 8.92
C ALA A 40 6.72 4.67 10.32
N ASN A 41 5.52 4.56 10.90
CA ASN A 41 5.29 4.93 12.30
C ASN A 41 6.10 4.03 13.23
N ASP A 42 6.00 2.72 13.07
CA ASP A 42 6.51 1.74 14.02
C ASP A 42 8.03 1.57 13.95
N THR A 43 8.66 1.81 12.80
CA THR A 43 10.12 1.62 12.61
C THR A 43 10.92 2.91 12.60
N LEU A 44 10.31 4.05 12.27
CA LEU A 44 11.00 5.33 12.10
C LEU A 44 10.43 6.46 12.98
N ASP A 45 9.50 6.14 13.87
CA ASP A 45 8.84 7.07 14.81
C ASP A 45 8.25 8.28 14.08
N PHE A 46 7.53 8.04 12.99
CA PHE A 46 6.92 9.12 12.20
C PHE A 46 5.80 9.80 12.99
N ASN A 47 6.04 11.06 13.35
CA ASN A 47 4.97 11.95 13.80
C ASN A 47 4.05 12.36 12.64
N ARG A 48 2.97 13.09 12.95
CA ARG A 48 1.97 13.52 11.97
C ARG A 48 2.57 14.27 10.77
N ASP A 49 3.50 15.19 11.00
CA ASP A 49 4.10 15.99 9.94
C ASP A 49 4.95 15.12 8.99
N LYS A 50 5.70 14.15 9.54
CA LYS A 50 6.44 13.18 8.74
C LYS A 50 5.51 12.26 7.95
N GLN A 51 4.39 11.85 8.52
CA GLN A 51 3.37 11.07 7.81
C GLN A 51 2.74 11.87 6.65
N GLU A 52 2.44 13.16 6.87
CA GLU A 52 1.93 14.03 5.80
C GLU A 52 2.97 14.25 4.70
N ARG A 53 4.25 14.40 5.07
CA ARG A 53 5.34 14.49 4.10
C ARG A 53 5.49 13.19 3.31
N LEU A 54 5.49 12.04 3.97
CA LEU A 54 5.54 10.73 3.32
C LEU A 54 4.42 10.57 2.29
N CYS A 55 3.21 10.93 2.68
CA CYS A 55 2.05 10.97 1.81
C CYS A 55 2.24 11.86 0.58
N THR A 56 2.80 13.05 0.78
CA THR A 56 3.09 13.99 -0.31
C THR A 56 4.11 13.42 -1.28
N GLU A 57 5.20 12.85 -0.76
CA GLU A 57 6.25 12.22 -1.56
C GLU A 57 5.73 10.99 -2.32
N MET A 58 4.97 10.10 -1.68
CA MET A 58 4.37 8.94 -2.35
C MET A 58 3.42 9.35 -3.48
N ASN A 59 2.61 10.40 -3.29
CA ASN A 59 1.74 10.95 -4.33
C ASN A 59 2.57 11.52 -5.49
N HIS A 60 3.63 12.27 -5.19
CA HIS A 60 4.53 12.80 -6.21
C HIS A 60 5.16 11.66 -7.04
N ARG A 61 5.59 10.56 -6.41
CA ARG A 61 6.11 9.38 -7.12
C ARG A 61 5.07 8.68 -7.98
N ALA A 62 3.82 8.58 -7.51
CA ALA A 62 2.71 8.07 -8.30
C ALA A 62 2.40 8.96 -9.53
N GLU A 63 2.53 10.28 -9.39
CA GLU A 63 2.39 11.22 -10.51
C GLU A 63 3.51 11.07 -11.54
N VAL A 64 4.76 11.00 -11.09
CA VAL A 64 5.92 10.72 -11.96
C VAL A 64 5.71 9.42 -12.72
N TYR A 65 5.30 8.35 -12.04
CA TYR A 65 5.00 7.08 -12.68
C TYR A 65 3.86 7.18 -13.70
N THR A 66 2.83 7.99 -13.45
CA THR A 66 1.77 8.23 -14.43
C THR A 66 2.32 8.89 -15.70
N VAL A 67 3.20 9.89 -15.55
CA VAL A 67 3.86 10.55 -16.69
C VAL A 67 4.72 9.55 -17.46
N GLU A 68 5.51 8.72 -16.76
CA GLU A 68 6.30 7.66 -17.38
C GLU A 68 5.44 6.62 -18.11
N MET A 69 4.29 6.25 -17.53
CA MET A 69 3.32 5.36 -18.17
C MET A 69 2.79 5.95 -19.48
N SER A 70 2.45 7.24 -19.49
CA SER A 70 1.98 7.94 -20.70
C SER A 70 3.07 8.05 -21.75
N ALA A 71 4.33 8.24 -21.35
CA ALA A 71 5.45 8.42 -22.27
C ALA A 71 5.97 7.10 -22.86
N TYR A 72 6.04 6.03 -22.07
CA TYR A 72 6.75 4.80 -22.43
C TYR A 72 5.87 3.54 -22.42
N GLY A 73 4.61 3.66 -22.00
CA GLY A 73 3.74 2.52 -21.73
C GLY A 73 4.02 1.85 -20.39
N GLN A 74 3.03 1.08 -19.90
CA GLN A 74 3.09 0.44 -18.58
C GLN A 74 4.30 -0.48 -18.38
N PRO A 75 4.70 -1.37 -19.31
CA PRO A 75 5.83 -2.28 -19.10
C PRO A 75 7.13 -1.53 -18.84
N LYS A 76 7.45 -0.53 -19.67
CA LYS A 76 8.71 0.23 -19.56
C LYS A 76 8.72 1.16 -18.35
N ALA A 77 7.59 1.79 -18.02
CA ALA A 77 7.46 2.57 -16.80
C ALA A 77 7.68 1.72 -15.54
N ARG A 78 7.15 0.48 -15.51
CA ARG A 78 7.40 -0.45 -14.40
C ARG A 78 8.87 -0.83 -14.33
N GLU A 79 9.47 -1.23 -15.44
CA GLU A 79 10.89 -1.59 -15.50
C GLU A 79 11.78 -0.47 -14.93
N LYS A 80 11.59 0.77 -15.38
CA LYS A 80 12.33 1.93 -14.87
C LYS A 80 12.15 2.14 -13.37
N LEU A 81 10.91 2.06 -12.88
CA LEU A 81 10.65 2.13 -11.44
C LEU A 81 11.36 1.00 -10.69
N ARG A 82 11.47 -0.20 -11.28
CA ARG A 82 12.23 -1.30 -10.67
C ARG A 82 13.72 -1.05 -10.64
N GLU A 83 14.30 -0.55 -11.72
CA GLU A 83 15.71 -0.21 -11.82
C GLU A 83 16.12 0.82 -10.76
N ARG A 84 15.27 1.81 -10.48
CA ARG A 84 15.54 2.84 -9.48
C ARG A 84 15.48 2.32 -8.04
N THR A 85 14.51 1.46 -7.71
CA THR A 85 14.31 1.03 -6.31
C THR A 85 14.99 -0.29 -5.95
N ALA A 86 15.35 -1.14 -6.92
CA ALA A 86 15.99 -2.42 -6.63
C ALA A 86 17.34 -2.29 -5.89
N PRO A 87 18.23 -1.32 -6.21
CA PRO A 87 19.48 -1.12 -5.48
C PRO A 87 19.29 -0.70 -4.01
N MET A 88 18.10 -0.19 -3.66
CA MET A 88 17.73 0.23 -2.30
C MET A 88 17.23 -0.93 -1.43
N LEU A 89 17.10 -2.14 -1.98
CA LEU A 89 16.62 -3.31 -1.28
C LEU A 89 17.71 -4.38 -1.16
N ASP A 90 17.80 -5.00 0.01
CA ASP A 90 18.68 -6.16 0.25
C ASP A 90 18.15 -7.43 -0.42
N LYS A 91 16.82 -7.51 -0.57
CA LYS A 91 16.12 -8.61 -1.22
C LYS A 91 14.94 -8.08 -2.03
N PRO A 92 14.56 -8.72 -3.15
CA PRO A 92 13.37 -8.34 -3.89
C PRO A 92 12.11 -8.38 -3.01
N PHE A 93 11.32 -7.32 -3.04
CA PHE A 93 10.01 -7.31 -2.38
C PHE A 93 9.00 -8.17 -3.16
N VAL A 94 8.24 -9.00 -2.44
CA VAL A 94 7.10 -9.75 -2.97
C VAL A 94 5.95 -9.62 -1.99
N LEU A 95 4.80 -9.14 -2.48
CA LEU A 95 3.60 -9.04 -1.65
C LEU A 95 3.16 -10.47 -1.20
N PRO A 96 2.96 -10.70 0.11
CA PRO A 96 2.51 -11.97 0.64
C PRO A 96 1.24 -12.48 -0.05
N ALA A 97 1.17 -13.79 -0.30
CA ALA A 97 -0.01 -14.39 -0.94
C ALA A 97 -1.14 -14.69 0.07
N GLY A 98 -0.81 -14.81 1.36
CA GLY A 98 -1.65 -15.49 2.33
C GLY A 98 -1.73 -16.96 1.95
N GLN A 99 -2.94 -17.45 1.65
CA GLN A 99 -3.11 -18.79 1.09
C GLN A 99 -2.73 -18.79 -0.40
N TYR A 100 -1.84 -19.72 -0.78
CA TYR A 100 -1.47 -19.87 -2.18
C TYR A 100 -2.64 -20.41 -3.02
N PRO A 101 -2.99 -19.74 -4.13
CA PRO A 101 -4.11 -20.13 -4.97
C PRO A 101 -3.86 -21.44 -5.72
N ARG A 102 -4.89 -22.26 -5.85
CA ARG A 102 -4.82 -23.53 -6.61
C ARG A 102 -5.31 -23.34 -8.04
N LYS A 103 -6.40 -22.60 -8.23
CA LYS A 103 -7.04 -22.41 -9.54
C LYS A 103 -6.35 -21.29 -10.33
N GLN A 104 -6.34 -21.39 -11.67
CA GLN A 104 -5.69 -20.39 -12.52
C GLN A 104 -6.25 -18.98 -12.31
N ARG A 105 -7.57 -18.83 -12.24
CA ARG A 105 -8.23 -17.54 -11.96
C ARG A 105 -7.75 -16.90 -10.65
N GLU A 106 -7.53 -17.70 -9.61
CA GLU A 106 -7.04 -17.21 -8.32
C GLU A 106 -5.54 -16.83 -8.39
N LYS A 107 -4.75 -17.54 -9.22
CA LYS A 107 -3.35 -17.18 -9.52
C LYS A 107 -3.26 -15.86 -10.27
N ASP A 108 -4.13 -15.65 -11.26
CA ASP A 108 -4.20 -14.40 -12.02
C ASP A 108 -4.58 -13.25 -11.08
N ALA A 109 -5.59 -13.44 -10.22
CA ALA A 109 -5.95 -12.47 -9.19
C ALA A 109 -4.77 -12.16 -8.26
N LEU A 110 -4.02 -13.17 -7.77
CA LEU A 110 -2.82 -12.94 -6.98
C LEU A 110 -1.74 -12.16 -7.75
N ALA A 111 -1.55 -12.43 -9.05
CA ALA A 111 -0.62 -11.67 -9.88
C ALA A 111 -1.04 -10.20 -9.98
N GLU A 112 -2.34 -9.91 -10.12
CA GLU A 112 -2.85 -8.53 -10.09
C GLU A 112 -2.63 -7.86 -8.74
N ARG A 113 -2.89 -8.56 -7.62
CA ARG A 113 -2.64 -8.03 -6.27
C ARG A 113 -1.15 -7.72 -6.07
N ARG A 114 -0.26 -8.64 -6.44
CA ARG A 114 1.20 -8.44 -6.37
C ARG A 114 1.65 -7.27 -7.24
N ALA A 115 1.09 -7.13 -8.44
CA ALA A 115 1.38 -6.01 -9.32
C ALA A 115 0.93 -4.65 -8.75
N ALA A 116 -0.19 -4.60 -8.02
CA ALA A 116 -0.65 -3.39 -7.34
C ALA A 116 0.23 -3.06 -6.12
N GLY A 117 0.49 -4.03 -5.25
CA GLY A 117 1.34 -3.83 -4.07
C GLY A 117 2.80 -3.48 -4.41
N ASP A 118 3.35 -4.05 -5.48
CA ASP A 118 4.71 -3.72 -5.97
C ASP A 118 4.81 -2.22 -6.36
N LEU A 119 3.78 -1.63 -6.94
CA LEU A 119 3.78 -0.19 -7.24
C LEU A 119 3.81 0.65 -5.97
N VAL A 120 2.91 0.37 -5.03
CA VAL A 120 2.83 1.14 -3.77
C VAL A 120 4.12 1.07 -2.98
N ILE A 121 4.72 -0.12 -2.85
CA ILE A 121 5.98 -0.29 -2.13
C ILE A 121 7.13 0.44 -2.82
N ARG A 122 7.16 0.49 -4.16
CA ARG A 122 8.20 1.24 -4.86
C ARG A 122 8.04 2.75 -4.71
N PHE A 123 6.82 3.28 -4.74
CA PHE A 123 6.58 4.69 -4.42
C PHE A 123 6.97 5.00 -2.98
N PHE A 124 6.70 4.09 -2.05
CA PHE A 124 7.11 4.20 -0.67
C PHE A 124 8.64 4.24 -0.51
N ILE A 125 9.36 3.36 -1.21
CA ILE A 125 10.83 3.36 -1.23
C ILE A 125 11.39 4.67 -1.77
N GLU A 126 10.92 5.14 -2.94
CA GLU A 126 11.39 6.40 -3.54
C GLU A 126 11.00 7.64 -2.71
N ALA A 127 9.96 7.55 -1.89
CA ALA A 127 9.55 8.58 -0.96
C ALA A 127 10.44 8.59 0.30
N LEU A 128 10.75 7.43 0.87
CA LEU A 128 11.70 7.35 1.99
C LEU A 128 13.10 7.82 1.56
N ASP A 129 13.54 7.44 0.37
CA ASP A 129 14.80 7.90 -0.22
C ASP A 129 14.82 9.43 -0.40
N SER A 130 13.74 10.03 -0.95
CA SER A 130 13.66 11.51 -1.08
C SER A 130 13.57 12.23 0.26
N MET A 131 13.06 11.56 1.29
CA MET A 131 13.05 12.07 2.66
C MET A 131 14.40 11.93 3.38
N GLY A 132 15.38 11.25 2.77
CA GLY A 132 16.75 11.10 3.26
C GLY A 132 16.97 9.90 4.17
N TYR A 133 16.08 8.90 4.14
CA TYR A 133 16.28 7.65 4.89
C TYR A 133 17.27 6.74 4.18
N ASP A 134 18.15 6.12 4.95
CA ASP A 134 19.18 5.24 4.39
C ASP A 134 18.61 3.87 3.99
N ARG A 135 19.45 3.09 3.29
CA ARG A 135 19.09 1.76 2.82
C ARG A 135 18.66 0.83 3.95
N ALA A 136 19.30 0.87 5.11
CA ALA A 136 18.96 -0.02 6.23
C ALA A 136 17.58 0.33 6.81
N GLN A 137 17.30 1.63 6.97
CA GLN A 137 16.00 2.14 7.40
C GLN A 137 14.89 1.79 6.40
N ILE A 138 15.16 1.95 5.10
CA ILE A 138 14.22 1.56 4.03
C ILE A 138 13.92 0.07 4.10
N ASN A 139 14.94 -0.79 4.19
CA ASN A 139 14.73 -2.25 4.24
C ASN A 139 13.96 -2.70 5.48
N SER A 140 14.29 -2.16 6.65
CA SER A 140 13.57 -2.43 7.90
C SER A 140 12.08 -2.06 7.77
N THR A 141 11.80 -0.88 7.21
CA THR A 141 10.44 -0.36 7.09
C THR A 141 9.63 -1.09 5.99
N VAL A 142 10.25 -1.47 4.88
CA VAL A 142 9.62 -2.31 3.84
C VAL A 142 9.29 -3.70 4.37
N GLU A 143 10.17 -4.29 5.18
CA GLU A 143 9.91 -5.57 5.83
C GLU A 143 8.75 -5.47 6.84
N GLU A 144 8.66 -4.37 7.58
CA GLU A 144 7.53 -4.15 8.50
C GLU A 144 6.22 -3.94 7.74
N ALA A 145 6.23 -3.21 6.62
CA ALA A 145 5.06 -3.08 5.75
C ALA A 145 4.61 -4.45 5.20
N ARG A 146 5.56 -5.34 4.88
CA ARG A 146 5.28 -6.72 4.47
C ARG A 146 4.57 -7.51 5.59
N LYS A 147 5.06 -7.43 6.83
CA LYS A 147 4.44 -8.09 7.99
C LYS A 147 3.06 -7.54 8.29
N ASN A 148 2.86 -6.22 8.22
CA ASN A 148 1.56 -5.58 8.38
C ASN A 148 0.54 -6.11 7.35
N TYR A 149 0.95 -6.29 6.09
CA TYR A 149 0.07 -6.86 5.08
C TYR A 149 -0.22 -8.35 5.32
N GLU A 150 0.79 -9.12 5.75
CA GLU A 150 0.59 -10.53 6.14
C GLU A 150 -0.39 -10.67 7.32
N GLN A 151 -0.28 -9.78 8.31
CA GLN A 151 -1.20 -9.72 9.43
C GLN A 151 -2.63 -9.33 9.00
N PHE A 152 -2.78 -8.40 8.05
CA PHE A 152 -4.08 -8.07 7.46
C PHE A 152 -4.71 -9.28 6.77
N LEU A 153 -3.93 -10.05 5.99
CA LEU A 153 -4.40 -11.27 5.35
C LEU A 153 -4.83 -12.34 6.36
N GLU A 154 -4.15 -12.43 7.50
CA GLU A 154 -4.57 -13.33 8.58
C GLU A 154 -5.94 -12.93 9.13
N TRP A 155 -6.16 -11.64 9.38
CA TRP A 155 -7.47 -11.14 9.81
C TRP A 155 -8.57 -11.34 8.78
N ALA A 156 -8.23 -11.31 7.48
CA ALA A 156 -9.20 -11.51 6.42
C ALA A 156 -9.79 -12.93 6.40
N LYS A 157 -9.14 -13.91 7.04
CA LYS A 157 -9.70 -15.26 7.24
C LYS A 157 -10.95 -15.24 8.13
N ASP A 158 -11.02 -14.31 9.08
CA ASP A 158 -12.19 -14.09 9.94
C ASP A 158 -13.27 -13.24 9.24
N GLY A 159 -13.00 -12.77 8.01
CA GLY A 159 -13.86 -11.92 7.20
C GLY A 159 -13.18 -10.61 6.81
N GLU A 160 -13.36 -10.19 5.56
CA GLU A 160 -12.74 -8.97 5.02
C GLU A 160 -13.13 -7.70 5.79
N TYR A 161 -14.39 -7.59 6.23
CA TYR A 161 -14.83 -6.47 7.07
C TYR A 161 -14.08 -6.41 8.42
N VAL A 162 -13.80 -7.58 9.02
CA VAL A 162 -13.03 -7.68 10.27
C VAL A 162 -11.60 -7.20 10.05
N ALA A 163 -10.98 -7.59 8.93
CA ALA A 163 -9.64 -7.13 8.56
C ALA A 163 -9.56 -5.61 8.39
N TYR A 164 -10.48 -5.02 7.65
CA TYR A 164 -10.56 -3.56 7.48
C TYR A 164 -10.80 -2.82 8.80
N THR A 165 -11.67 -3.37 9.66
CA THR A 165 -11.92 -2.81 11.00
C THR A 165 -10.66 -2.83 11.87
N LYS A 166 -9.93 -3.95 11.89
CA LYS A 166 -8.67 -4.07 12.65
C LYS A 166 -7.58 -3.15 12.09
N LEU A 167 -7.45 -3.06 10.77
CA LEU A 167 -6.54 -2.13 10.12
C LEU A 167 -6.86 -0.67 10.48
N GLY A 168 -8.14 -0.29 10.47
CA GLY A 168 -8.57 1.04 10.91
C GLY A 168 -8.25 1.34 12.37
N ARG A 169 -8.27 0.33 13.26
CA ARG A 169 -7.82 0.50 14.65
C ARG A 169 -6.31 0.75 14.75
N CYS A 170 -5.49 0.08 13.96
CA CYS A 170 -4.04 0.35 13.92
C CYS A 170 -3.77 1.79 13.46
N VAL A 171 -4.45 2.24 12.40
CA VAL A 171 -4.36 3.63 11.93
C VAL A 171 -4.87 4.60 13.00
N ALA A 172 -5.96 4.27 13.69
CA ALA A 172 -6.49 5.10 14.78
C ALA A 172 -5.49 5.26 15.93
N GLN A 173 -4.84 4.18 16.35
CA GLN A 173 -3.81 4.18 17.39
C GLN A 173 -2.61 5.05 17.01
N MET A 174 -2.13 4.93 15.77
CA MET A 174 -1.05 5.77 15.24
C MET A 174 -1.42 7.26 15.21
N THR A 175 -2.68 7.58 14.91
CA THR A 175 -3.10 8.96 14.61
C THR A 175 -3.75 9.70 15.78
N GLY A 176 -3.99 9.01 16.90
CA GLY A 176 -4.66 9.57 18.07
C GLY A 176 -6.15 9.91 17.84
N GLY A 177 -6.79 9.31 16.83
CA GLY A 177 -8.19 9.61 16.46
C GLY A 177 -8.92 8.41 15.84
N SER A 178 -10.22 8.52 15.56
CA SER A 178 -11.00 7.46 14.91
C SER A 178 -10.82 7.50 13.38
N THR A 179 -10.22 6.47 12.79
CA THR A 179 -10.18 6.30 11.32
C THR A 179 -11.02 5.11 10.91
N GLU A 180 -12.02 5.34 10.06
CA GLU A 180 -12.65 4.25 9.31
C GLU A 180 -11.83 3.98 8.05
N VAL A 181 -11.31 2.76 7.93
CA VAL A 181 -10.76 2.27 6.66
C VAL A 181 -11.89 1.57 5.94
N ALA A 182 -12.46 2.26 4.95
CA ALA A 182 -13.60 1.77 4.21
C ALA A 182 -13.16 0.84 3.08
N ARG A 183 -14.01 -0.15 2.78
CA ARG A 183 -13.84 -1.01 1.61
C ARG A 183 -14.20 -0.24 0.34
N VAL A 184 -13.51 -0.53 -0.76
CA VAL A 184 -13.90 -0.03 -2.09
C VAL A 184 -15.31 -0.55 -2.44
N PRO A 185 -16.32 0.32 -2.67
CA PRO A 185 -17.68 -0.11 -2.95
C PRO A 185 -17.80 -0.91 -4.25
N GLY A 186 -18.60 -1.99 -4.24
CA GLY A 186 -19.05 -2.67 -5.46
C GLY A 186 -18.25 -3.89 -5.93
N ALA A 187 -17.20 -4.32 -5.22
CA ALA A 187 -16.51 -5.59 -5.49
C ALA A 187 -17.08 -6.73 -4.62
N GLY A 188 -17.16 -7.96 -5.12
CA GLY A 188 -17.22 -9.16 -4.28
C GLY A 188 -15.94 -9.31 -3.43
N PRO A 189 -15.88 -10.19 -2.42
CA PRO A 189 -14.71 -10.35 -1.55
C PRO A 189 -13.38 -10.47 -2.31
N ILE A 190 -12.40 -9.66 -1.91
CA ILE A 190 -11.10 -9.49 -2.55
C ILE A 190 -10.01 -10.24 -1.77
N PHE A 191 -10.15 -10.24 -0.44
CA PHE A 191 -9.16 -10.81 0.48
C PHE A 191 -9.68 -12.05 1.23
N SER A 192 -10.99 -12.27 1.21
CA SER A 192 -11.64 -13.47 1.76
C SER A 192 -12.39 -14.22 0.66
N THR A 193 -12.65 -15.51 0.87
CA THR A 193 -13.63 -16.25 0.07
C THR A 193 -15.03 -15.90 0.56
N GLU A 194 -15.97 -15.63 -0.34
CA GLU A 194 -17.40 -15.51 -0.02
C GLU A 194 -17.83 -16.70 0.86
N PHE A 195 -18.54 -16.42 1.95
CA PHE A 195 -19.44 -17.40 2.57
C PHE A 195 -20.78 -17.34 1.85
#